data_AF-A0A4R1GCV1-F1
#
_entry.id   AF-A0A4R1GCV1-F1
#
_cell.length_a   1.000
_cell.length_b   1.000
_cell.length_c   1.000
_cell.angle_alpha   90.00
_cell.angle_beta   90.00
_cell.angle_gamma   90.00
#
_symmetry.space_group_name_H-M   'P 1'
#
loop_
_entity.id
_entity.type
_entity.pdbx_description
1 polymer ?
#
loop_
_entity_poly.entity_id
_entity_poly.type
_entity_poly.pdbx_seq_one_letter_code
_entity_poly.pdbx_strand_id
1 'polypeptide(L)'
;MRIERFPALPAFLLEQLIPFNQAPLPDWALLYDASEALRTAHPESEFSSAPYLYIDLRGQTCGLIFREQATDELFYVHREAEGSS
;
A
#
# COMPACT_ATOMS: atom_id res chain seq x y z
N MET A 1 2.76 -5.26 10.77
CA MET A 1 2.44 -4.42 9.60
C MET A 1 1.78 -3.16 10.10
N ARG A 2 2.16 -1.99 9.57
CA ARG A 2 1.54 -0.70 9.88
C ARG A 2 0.65 -0.29 8.71
N ILE A 3 -0.53 0.26 9.03
CA ILE A 3 -1.55 0.69 8.06
C ILE A 3 -1.84 2.17 8.34
N GLU A 4 -1.68 3.01 7.32
CA GLU A 4 -1.97 4.43 7.37
C GLU A 4 -3.05 4.77 6.33
N ARG A 5 -4.06 5.53 6.75
CA ARG A 5 -5.20 5.91 5.92
C ARG A 5 -5.07 7.36 5.47
N PHE A 6 -5.30 7.59 4.19
CA PHE A 6 -5.26 8.90 3.55
C PHE A 6 -6.55 9.13 2.75
N PRO A 7 -6.98 10.39 2.59
CA PRO A 7 -8.09 10.71 1.71
C PRO A 7 -7.78 10.31 0.26
N ALA A 8 -8.84 10.18 -0.55
CA ALA A 8 -8.71 9.94 -1.98
C ALA A 8 -7.83 11.00 -2.65
N LEU A 9 -6.99 10.56 -3.59
CA LEU A 9 -6.19 11.44 -4.43
C LEU A 9 -6.88 11.67 -5.78
N PRO A 10 -6.71 12.85 -6.40
CA PRO A 10 -7.03 13.06 -7.80
C PRO A 10 -6.39 11.97 -8.69
N ALA A 11 -7.16 11.46 -9.67
CA ALA A 11 -6.73 10.37 -10.55
C ALA A 11 -5.36 10.63 -11.22
N PHE A 12 -5.11 11.86 -11.67
CA PHE A 12 -3.85 12.22 -12.34
C PHE A 12 -2.60 12.06 -11.44
N LEU A 13 -2.74 12.12 -10.11
CA LEU A 13 -1.64 11.86 -9.17
C LEU A 13 -1.42 10.36 -8.99
N LEU A 14 -2.50 9.56 -8.98
CA LEU A 14 -2.39 8.10 -8.91
C LEU A 14 -1.73 7.51 -10.16
N GLU A 15 -1.96 8.11 -11.33
CA GLU A 15 -1.32 7.70 -12.60
C GLU A 15 0.20 7.89 -12.59
N GLN A 16 0.75 8.72 -11.69
CA GLN A 16 2.19 8.88 -11.54
C GLN A 16 2.83 7.75 -10.71
N LEU A 17 2.01 6.95 -10.01
CA LEU A 17 2.50 5.86 -9.16
C LEU A 17 2.74 4.60 -10.00
N ILE A 18 3.73 3.81 -9.58
CA ILE A 18 4.08 2.55 -10.24
C ILE A 18 3.16 1.44 -9.72
N PRO A 19 2.33 0.81 -10.56
CA PRO A 19 1.57 -0.37 -10.17
C PRO A 19 2.51 -1.50 -9.73
N PHE A 20 2.16 -2.23 -8.67
CA PHE A 20 3.02 -3.28 -8.11
C PHE A 20 3.42 -4.34 -9.14
N ASN A 21 2.50 -4.74 -10.02
CA ASN A 21 2.75 -5.71 -11.08
C ASN A 21 3.69 -5.20 -12.20
N GLN A 22 4.00 -3.91 -12.22
CA GLN A 22 4.95 -3.27 -13.13
C GLN A 22 6.27 -2.92 -12.43
N ALA A 23 6.41 -3.21 -11.13
CA ALA A 23 7.65 -2.96 -10.41
C ALA A 23 8.80 -3.84 -10.96
N PRO A 24 10.04 -3.34 -11.06
CA PRO A 24 11.18 -4.11 -11.56
C PRO A 24 11.51 -5.35 -10.73
N LEU A 25 11.25 -5.29 -9.41
CA LEU A 25 11.47 -6.37 -8.44
C LEU A 25 10.29 -6.41 -7.47
N PRO A 26 9.18 -7.07 -7.83
CA PRO A 26 8.00 -7.14 -6.97
C PRO A 26 8.28 -8.05 -5.76
N ASP A 27 8.11 -7.51 -4.54
CA ASP A 27 8.11 -8.29 -3.29
C ASP A 27 6.72 -8.90 -3.06
N TRP A 28 6.51 -10.13 -3.54
CA TRP A 28 5.24 -10.86 -3.39
C TRP A 28 4.91 -11.20 -1.93
N ALA A 29 5.91 -11.37 -1.07
CA ALA A 29 5.69 -11.59 0.34
C ALA A 29 5.10 -10.34 0.99
N LEU A 30 5.65 -9.16 0.66
CA LEU A 30 5.07 -7.88 1.09
C LEU A 30 3.61 -7.71 0.64
N LEU A 31 3.29 -8.09 -0.61
CA LEU A 31 1.91 -8.04 -1.10
C LEU A 31 0.98 -8.95 -0.29
N TYR A 32 1.41 -10.18 -0.03
CA TYR A 32 0.61 -11.14 0.75
C TYR A 32 0.37 -10.64 2.18
N ASP A 33 1.44 -10.27 2.90
CA ASP A 33 1.39 -9.79 4.28
C ASP A 33 0.52 -8.53 4.39
N ALA A 34 0.65 -7.60 3.43
CA ALA A 34 -0.13 -6.37 3.42
C ALA A 34 -1.61 -6.62 3.16
N SER A 35 -1.93 -7.54 2.23
CA SER A 35 -3.31 -7.92 1.91
C SER A 35 -3.98 -8.62 3.10
N GLU A 36 -3.26 -9.49 3.81
CA GLU A 36 -3.77 -10.14 5.01
C GLU A 36 -4.00 -9.14 6.16
N ALA A 37 -3.06 -8.21 6.36
CA ALA A 37 -3.19 -7.15 7.36
C ALA A 37 -4.43 -6.28 7.09
N LEU A 38 -4.65 -5.86 5.83
CA LEU A 38 -5.84 -5.09 5.46
C LEU A 38 -7.13 -5.87 5.65
N ARG A 39 -7.19 -7.13 5.20
CA ARG A 39 -8.39 -7.97 5.38
C ARG A 39 -8.73 -8.17 6.85
N THR A 40 -7.73 -8.28 7.71
CA THR A 40 -7.93 -8.44 9.17
C THR A 40 -8.42 -7.14 9.81
N ALA A 41 -7.85 -5.99 9.42
CA ALA A 41 -8.19 -4.69 10.00
C ALA A 41 -9.50 -4.10 9.45
N HIS A 42 -9.84 -4.43 8.20
CA HIS A 42 -10.97 -3.89 7.45
C HIS A 42 -11.72 -5.02 6.73
N PRO A 43 -12.35 -5.96 7.46
CA PRO A 43 -12.94 -7.17 6.88
C PRO A 43 -14.14 -6.91 5.96
N GLU A 44 -14.79 -5.75 6.10
CA GLU A 44 -15.95 -5.35 5.27
C GLU A 44 -15.54 -4.52 4.05
N SER A 45 -14.26 -4.15 3.94
CA SER A 45 -13.75 -3.29 2.87
C SER A 45 -13.22 -4.12 1.70
N GLU A 46 -13.55 -3.70 0.49
CA GLU A 46 -12.97 -4.23 -0.74
C GLU A 46 -11.86 -3.30 -1.23
N PHE A 47 -10.67 -3.85 -1.46
CA PHE A 47 -9.50 -3.09 -1.92
C PHE A 47 -9.15 -3.42 -3.37
N SER A 48 -8.39 -2.53 -4.02
CA SER A 48 -7.81 -2.76 -5.33
C SER A 48 -6.87 -3.98 -5.33
N SER A 49 -7.01 -4.86 -6.33
CA SER A 49 -6.15 -6.04 -6.51
C SER A 49 -4.76 -5.72 -7.08
N ALA A 50 -4.57 -4.50 -7.60
CA ALA A 50 -3.30 -4.00 -8.12
C ALA A 50 -2.88 -2.76 -7.32
N PRO A 51 -2.32 -2.93 -6.10
CA PRO A 51 -1.82 -1.80 -5.31
C PRO A 51 -0.62 -1.15 -6.00
N TYR A 52 -0.30 0.07 -5.59
CA TYR A 52 0.86 0.81 -6.06
C TYR A 52 2.05 0.60 -5.14
N LEU A 53 3.25 0.53 -5.71
CA LEU A 53 4.49 0.50 -4.93
C LEU A 53 4.80 1.91 -4.43
N TYR A 54 5.12 2.04 -3.13
CA TYR A 54 5.61 3.28 -2.56
C TYR A 54 6.87 3.04 -1.73
N ILE A 55 7.93 3.75 -2.07
CA ILE A 55 9.21 3.74 -1.37
C ILE A 55 9.35 5.11 -0.72
N ASP A 56 9.45 5.15 0.62
CA ASP A 56 9.82 6.40 1.29
C ASP A 56 11.21 6.82 0.81
N LEU A 57 11.34 8.06 0.31
CA LEU A 57 12.59 8.65 -0.19
C LEU A 57 13.69 8.72 0.88
N ARG A 58 13.35 8.59 2.16
CA ARG A 58 14.32 8.41 3.25
C ARG A 58 14.94 7.01 3.29
N GLY A 59 14.50 6.11 2.42
CA GLY A 59 15.08 4.79 2.17
C GLY A 59 14.83 3.75 3.25
N GLN A 60 13.94 4.02 4.22
CA GLN A 60 13.77 3.16 5.40
C GLN A 60 12.55 2.24 5.32
N THR A 61 11.56 2.55 4.50
CA THR A 61 10.34 1.75 4.39
C THR A 61 9.90 1.57 2.94
N CYS A 62 9.66 0.32 2.58
CA CYS A 62 8.95 -0.08 1.37
C CYS A 62 7.54 -0.52 1.77
N GLY A 63 6.53 -0.02 1.06
CA GLY A 63 5.15 -0.37 1.30
C GLY A 63 4.31 -0.30 0.05
N LEU A 64 3.02 -0.57 0.23
CA LEU A 64 2.04 -0.68 -0.82
C LEU A 64 0.87 0.26 -0.53
N ILE A 65 0.41 0.97 -1.55
CA ILE A 65 -0.80 1.81 -1.47
C ILE A 65 -1.95 1.03 -2.09
N PHE A 66 -2.95 0.71 -1.28
CA PHE A 66 -4.21 0.10 -1.70
C PHE A 66 -5.29 1.17 -1.78
N ARG A 67 -6.22 1.03 -2.73
CA ARG A 67 -7.41 1.87 -2.81
C ARG A 67 -8.63 1.09 -2.36
N GLU A 68 -9.42 1.65 -1.44
CA GLU A 68 -10.72 1.09 -1.10
C GLU A 68 -11.74 1.42 -2.19
N GLN A 69 -12.49 0.43 -2.67
CA GLN A 69 -13.37 0.59 -3.82
C GLN A 69 -14.60 1.46 -3.54
N ALA A 70 -15.10 1.46 -2.30
CA ALA A 70 -16.33 2.19 -1.94
C ALA A 70 -16.11 3.71 -1.78
N THR A 71 -14.92 4.12 -1.34
CA THR A 71 -14.63 5.49 -0.90
C THR A 71 -13.50 6.17 -1.70
N ASP A 72 -12.78 5.39 -2.51
CA ASP A 72 -11.51 5.77 -3.14
C ASP A 72 -10.40 6.20 -2.16
N GLU A 73 -10.57 5.97 -0.85
CA GLU A 73 -9.53 6.24 0.13
C GLU A 73 -8.32 5.34 -0.05
N LEU A 74 -7.17 5.85 0.39
CA LEU A 74 -5.89 5.20 0.21
C LEU A 74 -5.38 4.65 1.52
N PHE A 75 -4.84 3.44 1.44
CA PHE A 75 -4.30 2.71 2.57
C PHE A 75 -2.85 2.36 2.26
N TYR A 76 -1.92 3.06 2.90
CA TYR A 76 -0.51 2.75 2.84
C TYR A 76 -0.17 1.67 3.87
N VAL A 77 0.30 0.53 3.40
CA VAL A 77 0.63 -0.63 4.23
C VAL A 77 2.11 -0.94 4.09
N HIS A 78 2.82 -0.98 5.20
CA HIS A 78 4.26 -1.19 5.19
C HIS A 78 4.72 -2.02 6.40
N ARG A 79 5.91 -2.61 6.26
CA ARG A 79 6.61 -3.23 7.39
C ARG A 79 7.01 -2.11 8.37
N GLU A 80 6.92 -2.40 9.66
CA GLU A 80 7.49 -1.49 10.67
C GLU A 80 8.99 -1.44 10.44
N ALA A 81 9.58 -0.24 10.44
CA ALA A 81 11.02 -0.13 10.38
C ALA A 81 11.59 -0.81 11.63
N GLU A 82 12.49 -1.78 11.45
CA GLU A 82 13.31 -2.27 12.56
C GLU A 82 14.14 -1.07 13.03
N GLY A 83 13.90 -0.58 14.26
CA GLY A 83 14.56 0.60 14.82
C GLY A 83 16.10 0.47 14.76
N SER A 84 16.91 1.53 14.63
CA SER A 84 16.77 2.86 15.26
C SER A 84 16.21 2.74 16.68
N SER A 85 16.90 1.96 17.51
CA SER A 85 16.83 2.00 18.97
C SER A 85 18.21 2.32 19.51
#